data_AF-A0A0T2ZH78-F1
#
_entry.id   AF-A0A0T2ZH78-F1
#
_cell.length_a   1.000
_cell.length_b   1.000
_cell.length_c   1.000
_cell.angle_alpha   90.00
_cell.angle_beta   90.00
_cell.angle_gamma   90.00
#
_symmetry.space_group_name_H-M   'P 1'
#
loop_
_entity.id
_entity.type
_entity.pdbx_description
1 polymer ?
#
loop_
_entity_poly.entity_id
_entity_poly.type
_entity_poly.pdbx_seq_one_letter_code
_entity_poly.pdbx_strand_id
1 'polypeptide(L)'
;MQQFSSTQAKQNFGQLMKASALAPVAIERHGKVQALVMSPAFLGAARAAQDPMAERRLARLQQAGIEKDRLIRHHRIALDLLTVEPAQREGLIQRARDTVDRWRREQLSSRDYVDRWAALLALPVQELAKEMVADADGWGTALRQNSPWVGLHT
;
A
#
# COMPACT_ATOMS: atom_id res chain seq x y z
N MET A 1 -11.88 26.20 -16.43
CA MET A 1 -11.85 27.33 -15.47
C MET A 1 -12.26 28.58 -16.23
N GLN A 2 -13.35 29.24 -15.83
CA GLN A 2 -13.81 30.45 -16.53
C GLN A 2 -12.85 31.62 -16.25
N GLN A 3 -12.65 32.51 -17.23
CA GLN A 3 -11.75 33.65 -17.14
C GLN A 3 -12.51 34.96 -17.35
N PHE A 4 -12.18 35.98 -16.56
CA PHE A 4 -12.70 37.34 -16.67
C PHE A 4 -11.53 38.30 -16.83
N SER A 5 -11.61 39.26 -17.73
CA SER A 5 -10.66 40.38 -17.70
C SER A 5 -10.88 41.23 -16.45
N SER A 6 -9.86 41.97 -16.00
CA SER A 6 -9.95 42.90 -14.87
C SER A 6 -11.09 43.91 -15.04
N THR A 7 -11.34 44.37 -16.26
CA THR A 7 -12.48 45.26 -16.59
C THR A 7 -13.83 44.55 -16.40
N GLN A 8 -13.98 43.34 -16.92
CA GLN A 8 -15.21 42.55 -16.76
C GLN A 8 -15.47 42.15 -15.31
N ALA A 9 -14.42 41.83 -14.55
CA ALA A 9 -14.54 41.52 -13.13
C ALA A 9 -15.11 42.71 -12.33
N LYS A 10 -14.71 43.94 -12.69
CA LYS A 10 -15.21 45.17 -12.07
C LYS A 10 -16.66 45.49 -12.48
N GLN A 11 -16.96 45.37 -13.78
CA GLN A 11 -18.28 45.74 -14.32
C GLN A 11 -19.36 44.68 -14.04
N ASN A 12 -18.99 43.40 -14.01
CA ASN A 12 -19.91 42.26 -13.90
C ASN A 12 -19.66 41.44 -12.63
N PHE A 13 -19.38 42.12 -11.52
CA PHE A 13 -18.98 41.47 -10.27
C PHE A 13 -19.99 40.42 -9.80
N GLY A 14 -21.30 40.68 -9.89
CA GLY A 14 -22.33 39.72 -9.50
C GLY A 14 -22.30 38.42 -10.32
N GLN A 15 -22.02 38.51 -11.63
CA GLN A 15 -21.87 37.32 -12.49
C GLN A 15 -20.60 36.55 -12.15
N LEU A 16 -19.50 37.25 -11.87
CA LEU A 16 -18.26 36.66 -11.41
C LEU A 16 -18.47 35.89 -10.10
N MET A 17 -19.19 36.48 -9.14
CA MET A 17 -19.50 35.81 -7.87
C MET A 17 -20.37 34.57 -8.08
N LYS A 18 -21.40 34.65 -8.93
CA LYS A 18 -22.25 33.50 -9.29
C LYS A 18 -21.42 32.37 -9.93
N ALA A 19 -20.50 32.72 -10.83
CA ALA A 19 -19.59 31.75 -11.45
C ALA A 19 -18.64 31.13 -10.40
N SER A 20 -18.09 31.93 -9.50
CA SER A 20 -17.17 31.49 -8.43
C SER A 20 -17.81 30.55 -7.40
N ALA A 21 -19.14 30.59 -7.28
CA ALA A 21 -19.91 29.68 -6.44
C ALA A 21 -20.03 28.28 -7.05
N LEU A 22 -19.95 28.15 -8.37
CA LEU A 22 -20.04 26.89 -9.10
C LEU A 22 -18.67 26.25 -9.36
N ALA A 23 -17.65 27.05 -9.60
CA ALA A 23 -16.28 26.60 -9.80
C ALA A 23 -15.28 27.75 -9.60
N PRO A 24 -13.98 27.48 -9.37
CA PRO A 24 -12.95 28.51 -9.40
C PRO A 24 -12.92 29.29 -10.73
N VAL A 25 -12.70 30.59 -10.63
CA VAL A 25 -12.67 31.55 -11.75
C VAL A 25 -11.37 32.36 -11.70
N ALA A 26 -10.78 32.66 -12.85
CA ALA A 26 -9.58 33.50 -12.93
C ALA A 26 -9.93 34.94 -13.37
N ILE A 27 -9.24 35.92 -12.77
CA ILE A 27 -9.23 37.31 -13.22
C ILE A 27 -7.88 37.56 -13.91
N GLU A 28 -7.94 38.06 -15.14
CA GLU A 28 -6.77 38.31 -15.97
C GLU A 28 -6.59 39.78 -16.31
N ARG A 29 -5.34 40.21 -16.44
CA ARG A 29 -4.99 41.54 -16.95
C ARG A 29 -3.83 41.40 -17.93
N HIS A 30 -4.01 41.88 -19.15
CA HIS A 30 -3.03 41.77 -20.25
C HIS A 30 -2.49 40.34 -20.45
N GLY A 31 -3.40 39.35 -20.47
CA GLY A 31 -3.06 37.94 -20.70
C GLY A 31 -2.38 37.22 -19.53
N LYS A 32 -2.28 37.86 -18.35
CA LYS A 32 -1.75 37.24 -17.13
C LYS A 32 -2.83 37.10 -16.08
N VAL A 33 -2.94 35.92 -15.47
CA VAL A 33 -3.81 35.67 -14.31
C VAL A 33 -3.28 36.48 -13.12
N GLN A 34 -4.12 37.38 -12.60
CA GLN A 34 -3.81 38.23 -11.45
C GLN A 34 -4.44 37.71 -10.17
N ALA A 35 -5.60 37.06 -10.27
CA ALA A 35 -6.29 36.51 -9.10
C ALA A 35 -7.13 35.28 -9.48
N LEU A 36 -7.30 34.39 -8.51
CA LEU A 36 -8.30 33.33 -8.54
C LEU A 36 -9.38 33.66 -7.53
N VAL A 37 -10.64 33.59 -7.97
CA VAL A 37 -11.82 33.79 -7.12
C VAL A 37 -12.56 32.47 -7.05
N MET A 38 -12.81 32.00 -5.84
CA MET A 38 -13.52 30.74 -5.58
C MET A 38 -14.27 30.87 -4.25
N SER A 39 -15.30 30.05 -4.06
CA SER A 39 -15.99 29.98 -2.77
C SER A 39 -15.09 29.39 -1.67
N PRO A 40 -15.36 29.69 -0.39
CA PRO A 40 -14.65 29.08 0.74
C PRO A 40 -14.69 27.55 0.73
N ALA A 41 -15.76 26.94 0.20
CA ALA A 41 -15.87 25.48 0.07
C ALA A 41 -14.82 24.91 -0.90
N PHE A 42 -14.61 25.55 -2.05
CA PHE A 42 -13.56 25.15 -3.00
C PHE A 42 -12.16 25.37 -2.42
N LEU A 43 -11.94 26.46 -1.71
CA LEU A 43 -10.66 26.72 -1.05
C LEU A 43 -10.37 25.68 0.05
N GLY A 44 -11.39 25.31 0.83
CA GLY A 44 -11.31 24.26 1.84
C GLY A 44 -11.01 22.90 1.24
N ALA A 45 -11.68 22.53 0.15
CA ALA A 45 -11.43 21.28 -0.57
C ALA A 45 -10.02 21.22 -1.17
N ALA A 46 -9.55 22.31 -1.79
CA ALA A 46 -8.19 22.40 -2.33
C ALA A 46 -7.12 22.28 -1.23
N ARG A 47 -7.36 22.89 -0.07
CA ARG A 47 -6.47 22.75 1.11
C ARG A 47 -6.49 21.35 1.71
N ALA A 48 -7.66 20.71 1.79
CA ALA A 48 -7.79 19.33 2.25
C ALA A 48 -7.11 18.34 1.29
N ALA A 49 -7.16 18.60 -0.02
CA ALA A 49 -6.43 17.83 -1.02
C ALA A 49 -4.91 18.03 -0.95
N GLN A 50 -4.44 19.13 -0.40
CA GLN A 50 -3.02 19.43 -0.15
C GLN A 50 -2.56 19.04 1.26
N ASP A 51 -3.40 18.37 2.06
CA ASP A 51 -3.03 17.96 3.42
C ASP A 51 -2.03 16.79 3.36
N PRO A 52 -0.76 16.99 3.77
CA PRO A 52 0.23 15.91 3.80
C PRO A 52 -0.18 14.77 4.75
N MET A 53 -1.09 15.03 5.71
CA MET A 53 -1.65 14.01 6.58
C MET A 53 -2.65 13.11 5.84
N ALA A 54 -3.35 13.62 4.83
CA ALA A 54 -4.25 12.83 3.99
C ALA A 54 -3.46 11.85 3.12
N GLU A 55 -2.37 12.31 2.49
CA GLU A 55 -1.46 11.44 1.72
C GLU A 55 -0.84 10.35 2.60
N ARG A 56 -0.34 10.72 3.79
CA ARG A 56 0.19 9.74 4.76
C ARG A 56 -0.85 8.73 5.21
N ARG A 57 -2.11 9.15 5.39
CA ARG A 57 -3.21 8.25 5.76
C ARG A 57 -3.53 7.28 4.63
N LEU A 58 -3.60 7.76 3.38
CA LEU A 58 -3.79 6.91 2.21
C LEU A 58 -2.66 5.89 2.06
N ALA A 59 -1.39 6.33 2.20
CA ALA A 59 -0.24 5.44 2.14
C ALA A 59 -0.28 4.33 3.22
N ARG A 60 -0.68 4.67 4.45
CA ARG A 60 -0.86 3.67 5.52
C ARG A 60 -1.97 2.67 5.23
N LEU A 61 -3.09 3.13 4.68
CA LEU A 61 -4.20 2.25 4.30
C LEU A 61 -3.80 1.30 3.18
N GLN A 62 -3.08 1.80 2.17
CA GLN A 62 -2.53 0.98 1.10
C GLN A 62 -1.55 -0.08 1.63
N GLN A 63 -0.63 0.33 2.50
CA GLN A 63 0.31 -0.59 3.13
C GLN A 63 -0.40 -1.68 3.96
N ALA A 64 -1.43 -1.31 4.72
CA ALA A 64 -2.25 -2.26 5.47
C ALA A 64 -2.99 -3.25 4.54
N GLY A 65 -3.46 -2.79 3.38
CA GLY A 65 -4.05 -3.64 2.34
C GLY A 65 -3.06 -4.67 1.81
N ILE A 66 -1.85 -4.24 1.43
CA ILE A 66 -0.78 -5.12 0.95
C ILE A 66 -0.43 -6.18 2.01
N GLU A 67 -0.33 -5.78 3.27
CA GLU A 67 -0.02 -6.71 4.36
C GLU A 67 -1.16 -7.70 4.61
N LYS A 68 -2.42 -7.25 4.53
CA LYS A 68 -3.58 -8.13 4.59
C LYS A 68 -3.54 -9.18 3.48
N ASP A 69 -3.22 -8.78 2.25
CA ASP A 69 -3.14 -9.72 1.12
C ASP A 69 -2.02 -10.74 1.32
N ARG A 70 -0.85 -10.30 1.81
CA ARG A 70 0.25 -11.20 2.20
C ARG A 70 -0.18 -12.19 3.27
N LEU A 71 -0.91 -11.75 4.29
CA LEU A 71 -1.42 -12.59 5.34
C LEU A 71 -2.43 -13.62 4.81
N ILE A 72 -3.34 -13.22 3.93
CA ILE A 72 -4.29 -14.13 3.28
C ILE A 72 -3.55 -15.19 2.45
N ARG A 73 -2.51 -14.81 1.70
CA ARG A 73 -1.68 -15.79 0.98
C ARG A 73 -1.04 -16.81 1.92
N HIS A 74 -0.49 -16.37 3.05
CA HIS A 74 0.11 -17.28 4.03
C HIS A 74 -0.93 -18.20 4.69
N HIS A 75 -2.16 -17.73 4.90
CA HIS A 75 -3.26 -18.61 5.33
C HIS A 75 -3.55 -19.71 4.31
N ARG A 76 -3.58 -19.38 3.02
CA ARG A 76 -3.78 -20.38 1.95
C ARG A 76 -2.67 -21.41 1.92
N ILE A 77 -1.41 -20.98 2.01
CA ILE A 77 -0.26 -21.89 2.08
C ILE A 77 -0.35 -22.77 3.32
N ALA A 78 -0.68 -22.21 4.48
CA ALA A 78 -0.85 -22.96 5.72
C ALA A 78 -1.95 -24.03 5.59
N LEU A 79 -3.08 -23.70 4.94
CA LEU A 79 -4.15 -24.65 4.66
C LEU A 79 -3.71 -25.77 3.72
N ASP A 80 -2.97 -25.45 2.66
CA ASP A 80 -2.43 -26.47 1.76
C ASP A 80 -1.50 -27.41 2.53
N LEU A 81 -0.57 -26.87 3.33
CA LEU A 81 0.35 -27.68 4.13
C LEU A 81 -0.38 -28.62 5.09
N LEU A 82 -1.56 -28.25 5.59
CA LEU A 82 -2.34 -29.07 6.50
C LEU A 82 -3.21 -30.11 5.80
N THR A 83 -3.66 -29.82 4.57
CA THR A 83 -4.70 -30.61 3.89
C THR A 83 -4.19 -31.50 2.76
N VAL A 84 -3.05 -31.16 2.12
CA VAL A 84 -2.49 -31.99 1.05
C VAL A 84 -1.84 -33.27 1.58
N GLU A 85 -1.68 -34.23 0.68
CA GLU A 85 -1.05 -35.52 0.93
C GLU A 85 0.38 -35.38 1.47
N PRO A 86 0.83 -36.25 2.39
CA PRO A 86 2.14 -36.12 3.05
C PRO A 86 3.33 -35.99 2.10
N ALA A 87 3.33 -36.72 0.98
CA ALA A 87 4.42 -36.65 0.00
C ALA A 87 4.47 -35.28 -0.72
N GLN A 88 3.31 -34.71 -1.06
CA GLN A 88 3.23 -33.40 -1.69
C GLN A 88 3.61 -32.30 -0.71
N ARG A 89 3.21 -32.44 0.56
CA ARG A 89 3.57 -31.56 1.65
C ARG A 89 5.08 -31.51 1.89
N GLU A 90 5.75 -32.66 1.92
CA GLU A 90 7.21 -32.69 2.07
C GLU A 90 7.88 -32.02 0.86
N GLY A 91 7.39 -32.28 -0.35
CA GLY A 91 7.89 -31.62 -1.56
C GLY A 91 7.66 -30.10 -1.58
N LEU A 92 6.60 -29.60 -0.94
CA LEU A 92 6.41 -28.17 -0.69
C LEU A 92 7.50 -27.68 0.27
N ILE A 93 7.59 -28.27 1.47
CA ILE A 93 8.51 -27.81 2.52
C ILE A 93 9.96 -27.84 2.04
N GLN A 94 10.35 -28.87 1.29
CA GLN A 94 11.70 -28.97 0.74
C GLN A 94 12.01 -27.84 -0.24
N ARG A 95 11.08 -27.47 -1.14
CA ARG A 95 11.28 -26.31 -2.04
C ARG A 95 11.44 -24.99 -1.29
N ALA A 96 10.70 -24.82 -0.19
CA ALA A 96 10.87 -23.66 0.68
C ALA A 96 12.24 -23.65 1.35
N ARG A 97 12.71 -24.80 1.86
CA ARG A 97 14.07 -24.94 2.44
C ARG A 97 15.15 -24.62 1.41
N ASP A 98 15.05 -25.17 0.19
CA ASP A 98 16.00 -24.92 -0.89
C ASP A 98 16.08 -23.42 -1.25
N THR A 99 14.94 -22.72 -1.18
CA THR A 99 14.86 -21.27 -1.40
C THR A 99 15.60 -20.50 -0.30
N VAL A 100 15.39 -20.86 0.97
CA VAL A 100 16.08 -20.24 2.12
C VAL A 100 17.58 -20.51 2.07
N ASP A 101 17.99 -21.73 1.72
CA ASP A 101 19.40 -22.10 1.57
C ASP A 101 20.07 -21.34 0.42
N ARG A 102 19.34 -21.12 -0.67
CA ARG A 102 19.80 -20.24 -1.75
C ARG A 102 20.02 -18.82 -1.24
N TRP A 103 19.07 -18.24 -0.49
CA TRP A 103 19.25 -16.90 0.10
C TRP A 103 20.48 -16.81 0.99
N ARG A 104 20.76 -17.87 1.77
CA ARG A 104 21.96 -17.96 2.62
C ARG A 104 23.23 -17.96 1.78
N ARG A 105 23.31 -18.83 0.78
CA ARG A 105 24.49 -19.01 -0.08
C ARG A 105 24.82 -17.78 -0.92
N GLU A 106 23.78 -17.17 -1.49
CA GLU A 106 23.90 -16.00 -2.38
C GLU A 106 23.88 -14.66 -1.61
N GLN A 107 23.76 -14.69 -0.27
CA GLN A 107 23.69 -13.50 0.60
C GLN A 107 22.59 -12.51 0.18
N LEU A 108 21.44 -13.02 -0.27
CA LEU A 108 20.33 -12.21 -0.79
C LEU A 108 19.48 -11.57 0.31
N SER A 109 19.60 -12.08 1.54
CA SER A 109 18.83 -11.65 2.70
C SER A 109 19.74 -11.55 3.92
N SER A 110 19.31 -10.79 4.93
CA SER A 110 20.06 -10.73 6.19
C SER A 110 20.14 -12.10 6.86
N ARG A 111 21.24 -12.36 7.57
CA ARG A 111 21.46 -13.64 8.25
C ARG A 111 20.36 -13.96 9.26
N ASP A 112 19.93 -12.97 10.04
CA ASP A 112 18.84 -13.11 11.02
C ASP A 112 17.52 -13.53 10.34
N TYR A 113 17.23 -12.97 9.17
CA TYR A 113 16.02 -13.31 8.40
C TYR A 113 16.03 -14.76 7.92
N VAL A 114 17.17 -15.22 7.39
CA VAL A 114 17.37 -16.59 6.93
C VAL A 114 17.32 -17.58 8.09
N ASP A 115 17.96 -17.25 9.22
CA ASP A 115 17.98 -18.11 10.41
C ASP A 115 16.56 -18.29 10.99
N ARG A 116 15.73 -17.23 10.98
CA ARG A 116 14.32 -17.31 11.41
C ARG A 116 13.48 -18.20 10.51
N TRP A 117 13.59 -18.05 9.18
CA TRP A 117 12.87 -18.92 8.26
C TRP A 117 13.33 -20.39 8.38
N ALA A 118 14.63 -20.61 8.54
CA ALA A 118 15.16 -21.96 8.77
C ALA A 118 14.60 -22.58 10.06
N ALA A 119 14.51 -21.80 11.15
CA ALA A 119 13.91 -22.24 12.39
C ALA A 119 12.41 -22.60 12.22
N LEU A 120 11.63 -21.76 11.53
CA LEU A 120 10.22 -22.06 11.23
C LEU A 120 10.06 -23.33 10.40
N LEU A 121 10.84 -23.50 9.34
CA LEU A 121 10.77 -24.68 8.45
C LEU A 121 11.27 -25.98 9.10
N ALA A 122 11.87 -25.90 10.29
CA ALA A 122 12.24 -27.05 11.11
C ALA A 122 11.12 -27.50 12.06
N LEU A 123 10.06 -26.68 12.23
CA LEU A 123 8.93 -27.02 13.09
C LEU A 123 8.08 -28.15 12.49
N PRO A 124 7.33 -28.89 13.35
CA PRO A 124 6.24 -29.73 12.90
C PRO A 124 5.24 -28.94 12.06
N VAL A 125 4.67 -29.57 11.02
CA VAL A 125 3.79 -28.91 10.04
C VAL A 125 2.66 -28.09 10.70
N GLN A 126 2.07 -28.62 11.77
CA GLN A 126 0.98 -27.96 12.49
C GLN A 126 1.43 -26.66 13.15
N GLU A 127 2.63 -26.66 13.72
CA GLU A 127 3.24 -25.49 14.35
C GLU A 127 3.74 -24.49 13.29
N LEU A 128 4.38 -24.97 12.23
CA LEU A 128 4.78 -24.15 11.08
C LEU A 128 3.57 -23.39 10.51
N ALA A 129 2.46 -24.10 10.23
CA ALA A 129 1.24 -23.50 9.68
C ALA A 129 0.66 -22.41 10.60
N LYS A 130 0.72 -22.62 11.92
CA LYS A 130 0.29 -21.64 12.91
C LYS A 130 1.21 -20.42 12.97
N GLU A 131 2.53 -20.63 13.02
CA GLU A 131 3.51 -19.56 13.14
C GLU A 131 3.59 -18.68 11.89
N MET A 132 3.39 -19.26 10.69
CA MET A 132 3.37 -18.50 9.42
C MET A 132 2.29 -17.41 9.36
N VAL A 133 1.17 -17.62 10.06
CA VAL A 133 0.05 -16.66 10.12
C VAL A 133 0.03 -15.83 11.40
N ALA A 134 0.89 -16.17 12.37
CA ALA A 134 1.05 -15.44 13.60
C ALA A 134 1.87 -14.15 13.40
N ASP A 135 2.04 -13.41 14.49
CA ASP A 135 2.90 -12.22 14.52
C ASP A 135 4.38 -12.56 14.73
N ALA A 136 4.72 -13.83 15.06
CA ALA A 136 6.08 -14.35 15.23
C ALA A 136 7.00 -13.39 16.01
N ASP A 137 6.57 -12.99 17.21
CA ASP A 137 7.26 -12.00 18.07
C ASP A 137 7.60 -10.67 17.35
N GLY A 138 6.64 -10.17 16.55
CA GLY A 138 6.76 -8.92 15.79
C GLY A 138 7.43 -9.07 14.42
N TRP A 139 7.82 -10.29 14.01
CA TRP A 139 8.43 -10.56 12.71
C TRP A 139 7.45 -10.94 11.62
N GLY A 140 6.18 -11.20 11.94
CA GLY A 140 5.20 -11.74 11.00
C GLY A 140 5.14 -10.94 9.70
N THR A 141 5.05 -9.61 9.78
CA THR A 141 5.03 -8.75 8.58
C THR A 141 6.33 -8.80 7.78
N ALA A 142 7.48 -8.82 8.44
CA ALA A 142 8.77 -8.92 7.75
C ALA A 142 8.92 -10.28 7.05
N LEU A 143 8.55 -11.37 7.72
CA LEU A 143 8.64 -12.73 7.16
C LEU A 143 7.69 -12.90 5.96
N ARG A 144 6.48 -12.35 6.04
CA ARG A 144 5.51 -12.43 4.95
C ARG A 144 5.86 -11.55 3.74
N GLN A 145 6.71 -10.54 3.91
CA GLN A 145 7.20 -9.71 2.79
C GLN A 145 8.00 -10.54 1.80
N ASN A 146 8.91 -11.38 2.29
CA ASN A 146 9.74 -12.27 1.47
C ASN A 146 9.51 -13.73 1.87
N SER A 147 8.45 -14.31 1.30
CA SER A 147 8.07 -15.69 1.57
C SER A 147 8.95 -16.67 0.77
N PRO A 148 9.40 -17.80 1.35
CA PRO A 148 10.14 -18.84 0.63
C PRO A 148 9.23 -19.67 -0.30
N TRP A 149 7.92 -19.45 -0.25
CA TRP A 149 6.89 -20.13 -1.02
C TRP A 149 6.71 -19.51 -2.42
N VAL A 150 7.78 -19.53 -3.22
CA VAL A 150 7.80 -18.89 -4.54
C VAL A 150 6.79 -19.55 -5.50
N GLY A 151 5.92 -18.73 -6.11
CA GLY A 151 4.95 -19.18 -7.11
C GLY A 151 3.65 -19.80 -6.55
N LEU A 152 3.48 -19.85 -5.23
CA LEU A 152 2.24 -20.31 -4.61
C LEU A 152 1.31 -19.15 -4.29
N HIS A 153 0.04 -19.28 -4.71
CA HIS A 153 -1.05 -18.31 -4.45
C HIS A 153 -0.70 -16.86 -4.82
N THR A 154 0.18 -16.67 -5.80
CA THR A 154 0.62 -15.36 -6.34
C THR A 154 -0.52 -14.60 -7.01
#